data_AF-A0A519KL05-F1
#
_entry.id   AF-A0A519KL05-F1
#
_cell.length_a   1.000
_cell.length_b   1.000
_cell.length_c   1.000
_cell.angle_alpha   90.00
_cell.angle_beta   90.00
_cell.angle_gamma   90.00
#
_symmetry.space_group_name_H-M   'P 1'
#
loop_
_entity.id
_entity.type
_entity.pdbx_description
1 polymer ?
#
loop_
_entity_poly.entity_id
_entity_poly.type
_entity_poly.pdbx_seq_one_letter_code
_entity_poly.pdbx_strand_id
1 'polypeptide(L)'
;NREATTEAKHFHGTNVNSLLIGNGLVTGNFTQSSVSYPKSAAKGILLQATTDNYMFATTALGNNYQKLATLPGLNISNHSYGVNVGWQLSGTSYYWIGNYELNHQDTYSGAYYENDYNFDKIVYAQPQQIIVKSTGNYYGIGPAANSPKYKYNPATGTYVPFAAGDEIPPANCSLGYNCIGYGSLAKNIIVVGAVNQLTTANNKYTQSSDVTKAAFSSAGPRKDGAVKPDLTAVGVDMIMANYTNASPNATNQYVLNFGTSYAAPIVTGIAGALTEIQRNILDDSNFIFKADEMKALLTHTANEAGRPGPDVWYGWGLVDGKKAAQVLVNKLNQDSYMERTNLQSGVTFTKEIIASANEPLKVSISWVDPAIAFFTTDIDLQQNHASRLVNDLDLRVVEVGSGTTYYPWRLDIANPNANATQGDNTVDNVEQIIINNPSANGVYRIEVSNKNALVNQEGTASTQDFAWVATGTKKLTLAADQSNKSEVKIFPTKTRDIVTVNSPDDIERIALFDMNGKLILENQKHSRNQTIDLNRFPNAVYIITVKTKSGNVSKKIIKE
;
A
#
# COMPACT_ATOMS: atom_id res chain seq x y z
N ASN A 1 -19.99 -3.01 -14.85
CA ASN A 1 -20.81 -3.15 -13.62
C ASN A 1 -21.43 -4.55 -13.64
N ARG A 2 -21.04 -5.41 -12.70
CA ARG A 2 -21.48 -6.82 -12.64
C ARG A 2 -22.84 -6.98 -11.93
N GLU A 3 -23.32 -5.96 -11.24
CA GLU A 3 -24.61 -5.94 -10.53
C GLU A 3 -25.53 -4.84 -11.07
N ALA A 4 -25.45 -4.55 -12.38
CA ALA A 4 -26.19 -3.48 -13.03
C ALA A 4 -27.72 -3.62 -12.92
N THR A 5 -28.23 -4.83 -12.75
CA THR A 5 -29.65 -5.11 -12.49
C THR A 5 -30.10 -4.73 -11.08
N THR A 6 -29.17 -4.67 -10.12
CA THR A 6 -29.44 -4.27 -8.73
C THR A 6 -29.23 -2.76 -8.57
N GLU A 7 -28.12 -2.24 -9.10
CA GLU A 7 -27.84 -0.82 -9.14
C GLU A 7 -27.02 -0.51 -10.39
N ALA A 8 -27.62 0.20 -11.35
CA ALA A 8 -26.96 0.46 -12.63
C ALA A 8 -25.77 1.43 -12.49
N LYS A 9 -25.93 2.50 -11.69
CA LYS A 9 -24.94 3.55 -11.45
C LYS A 9 -25.12 4.11 -10.04
N HIS A 10 -24.01 4.43 -9.38
CA HIS A 10 -23.99 5.11 -8.08
C HIS A 10 -22.97 6.25 -8.13
N PHE A 11 -23.34 7.43 -7.59
CA PHE A 11 -22.52 8.65 -7.72
C PHE A 11 -21.11 8.47 -7.14
N HIS A 12 -21.04 7.94 -5.92
CA HIS A 12 -19.77 7.72 -5.22
C HIS A 12 -18.92 6.67 -5.93
N GLY A 13 -19.54 5.57 -6.39
CA GLY A 13 -18.86 4.53 -7.15
C GLY A 13 -18.31 5.05 -8.49
N THR A 14 -19.06 5.92 -9.18
CA THR A 14 -18.60 6.61 -10.39
C THR A 14 -17.37 7.49 -10.12
N ASN A 15 -17.38 8.27 -9.03
CA ASN A 15 -16.24 9.13 -8.67
C ASN A 15 -14.98 8.29 -8.38
N VAL A 16 -15.11 7.25 -7.55
CA VAL A 16 -14.01 6.34 -7.21
C VAL A 16 -13.46 5.65 -8.47
N ASN A 17 -14.34 5.13 -9.32
CA ASN A 17 -13.92 4.45 -10.55
C ASN A 17 -13.29 5.42 -11.56
N SER A 18 -13.69 6.69 -11.56
CA SER A 18 -13.05 7.73 -12.37
C SER A 18 -11.58 7.93 -12.01
N LEU A 19 -11.23 7.83 -10.72
CA LEU A 19 -9.83 7.94 -10.30
C LEU A 19 -9.02 6.71 -10.73
N LEU A 20 -9.63 5.52 -10.78
CA LEU A 20 -8.94 4.32 -11.25
C LEU A 20 -8.71 4.35 -12.75
N ILE A 21 -9.76 4.56 -13.56
CA ILE A 21 -9.74 4.27 -15.00
C ILE A 21 -10.29 5.40 -15.88
N GLY A 22 -10.51 6.61 -15.34
CA GLY A 22 -10.98 7.75 -16.12
C GLY A 22 -10.00 8.10 -17.25
N ASN A 23 -10.44 8.03 -18.51
CA ASN A 23 -9.55 8.25 -19.66
C ASN A 23 -9.24 9.74 -19.96
N GLY A 24 -9.93 10.68 -19.29
CA GLY A 24 -9.69 12.12 -19.43
C GLY A 24 -9.99 12.71 -20.81
N LEU A 25 -10.73 12.03 -21.68
CA LEU A 25 -10.92 12.43 -23.09
C LEU A 25 -11.87 13.62 -23.28
N VAL A 26 -12.68 13.96 -22.28
CA VAL A 26 -13.66 15.05 -22.41
C VAL A 26 -12.95 16.40 -22.27
N THR A 27 -13.14 17.26 -23.26
CA THR A 27 -12.56 18.61 -23.32
C THR A 27 -13.48 19.66 -22.67
N GLY A 28 -12.94 20.86 -22.45
CA GLY A 28 -13.64 21.99 -21.84
C GLY A 28 -13.54 22.01 -20.31
N ASN A 29 -14.32 22.89 -19.70
CA ASN A 29 -14.28 23.14 -18.25
C ASN A 29 -15.60 22.80 -17.58
N PHE A 30 -15.56 22.48 -16.29
CA PHE A 30 -16.71 22.53 -15.40
C PHE A 30 -16.46 23.60 -14.33
N THR A 31 -17.53 24.20 -13.81
CA THR A 31 -17.44 25.22 -12.77
C THR A 31 -18.04 24.67 -11.48
N GLN A 32 -17.31 24.81 -10.38
CA GLN A 32 -17.80 24.50 -9.04
C GLN A 32 -17.30 25.59 -8.08
N SER A 33 -18.18 26.10 -7.23
CA SER A 33 -17.86 27.18 -6.28
C SER A 33 -17.17 28.39 -6.93
N SER A 34 -17.66 28.81 -8.11
CA SER A 34 -17.11 29.92 -8.91
C SER A 34 -15.69 29.73 -9.45
N VAL A 35 -15.12 28.52 -9.35
CA VAL A 35 -13.82 28.17 -9.93
C VAL A 35 -14.02 27.25 -11.14
N SER A 36 -13.27 27.51 -12.21
CA SER A 36 -13.31 26.76 -13.46
C SER A 36 -12.19 25.73 -13.49
N TYR A 37 -12.53 24.46 -13.74
CA TYR A 37 -11.61 23.34 -13.74
C TYR A 37 -11.65 22.60 -15.08
N PRO A 38 -10.48 22.19 -15.64
CA PRO A 38 -10.44 21.43 -16.87
C PRO A 38 -10.97 20.01 -16.65
N LYS A 39 -11.93 19.59 -17.49
CA LYS A 39 -12.50 18.22 -17.43
C LYS A 39 -11.45 17.15 -17.73
N SER A 40 -10.43 17.48 -18.52
CA SER A 40 -9.30 16.60 -18.81
C SER A 40 -8.43 16.27 -17.60
N ALA A 41 -8.54 17.04 -16.50
CA ALA A 41 -7.84 16.72 -15.25
C ALA A 41 -8.48 15.53 -14.49
N ALA A 42 -9.68 15.08 -14.86
CA ALA A 42 -10.32 13.88 -14.32
C ALA A 42 -9.72 12.56 -14.85
N LYS A 43 -8.42 12.57 -15.13
CA LYS A 43 -7.69 11.43 -15.68
C LYS A 43 -7.28 10.50 -14.53
N GLY A 44 -7.64 9.23 -14.64
CA GLY A 44 -7.31 8.20 -13.67
C GLY A 44 -5.89 7.64 -13.84
N ILE A 45 -5.55 6.64 -13.02
CA ILE A 45 -4.20 6.03 -13.00
C ILE A 45 -4.03 5.02 -14.15
N LEU A 46 -5.03 4.15 -14.38
CA LEU A 46 -4.95 2.99 -15.28
C LEU A 46 -5.93 3.13 -16.44
N LEU A 47 -5.57 3.95 -17.43
CA LEU A 47 -6.48 4.40 -18.50
C LEU A 47 -7.04 3.29 -19.40
N GLN A 48 -6.34 2.16 -19.48
CA GLN A 48 -6.71 1.01 -20.32
C GLN A 48 -7.15 -0.20 -19.49
N ALA A 49 -7.18 -0.08 -18.15
CA ALA A 49 -7.66 -1.16 -17.31
C ALA A 49 -9.19 -1.27 -17.39
N THR A 50 -9.67 -2.48 -17.10
CA THR A 50 -11.09 -2.77 -16.91
C THR A 50 -11.38 -2.96 -15.43
N THR A 51 -12.62 -2.72 -15.03
CA THR A 51 -13.05 -2.87 -13.63
C THR A 51 -14.35 -3.63 -13.56
N ASP A 52 -14.38 -4.64 -12.70
CA ASP A 52 -15.61 -5.25 -12.24
C ASP A 52 -16.10 -4.50 -10.99
N ASN A 53 -17.36 -4.08 -11.03
CA ASN A 53 -17.97 -3.28 -9.97
C ASN A 53 -19.11 -4.08 -9.37
N TYR A 54 -19.14 -4.12 -8.05
CA TYR A 54 -20.10 -4.86 -7.24
C TYR A 54 -20.74 -3.93 -6.21
N MET A 55 -22.02 -4.15 -5.94
CA MET A 55 -22.79 -3.45 -4.95
C MET A 55 -22.27 -3.77 -3.54
N PHE A 56 -22.22 -2.75 -2.68
CA PHE A 56 -21.83 -2.95 -1.29
C PHE A 56 -22.86 -3.76 -0.49
N ALA A 57 -24.15 -3.52 -0.74
CA ALA A 57 -25.24 -4.20 -0.06
C ALA A 57 -25.24 -5.71 -0.32
N THR A 58 -25.93 -6.44 0.56
CA THR A 58 -26.21 -7.87 0.36
C THR A 58 -27.11 -8.04 -0.86
N THR A 59 -26.67 -8.86 -1.80
CA THR A 59 -27.43 -9.23 -3.00
C THR A 59 -27.49 -10.74 -3.12
N ALA A 60 -27.99 -11.27 -4.24
CA ALA A 60 -27.93 -12.69 -4.55
C ALA A 60 -26.49 -13.24 -4.63
N LEU A 61 -25.48 -12.37 -4.82
CA LEU A 61 -24.06 -12.75 -4.77
C LEU A 61 -23.49 -12.75 -3.33
N GLY A 62 -24.33 -12.50 -2.32
CA GLY A 62 -23.94 -12.41 -0.91
C GLY A 62 -23.65 -10.99 -0.45
N ASN A 63 -23.08 -10.88 0.76
CA ASN A 63 -22.54 -9.62 1.29
C ASN A 63 -21.13 -9.33 0.73
N ASN A 64 -20.55 -8.19 1.08
CA ASN A 64 -19.23 -7.76 0.63
C ASN A 64 -18.11 -8.79 0.92
N TYR A 65 -18.15 -9.49 2.05
CA TYR A 65 -17.16 -10.50 2.42
C TYR A 65 -17.34 -11.81 1.65
N GLN A 66 -18.58 -12.27 1.47
CA GLN A 66 -18.91 -13.44 0.68
C GLN A 66 -18.52 -13.25 -0.78
N LYS A 67 -18.75 -12.06 -1.34
CA LYS A 67 -18.30 -11.69 -2.70
C LYS A 67 -16.79 -11.85 -2.83
N LEU A 68 -16.02 -11.27 -1.90
CA LEU A 68 -14.55 -11.39 -1.91
C LEU A 68 -14.08 -12.86 -1.74
N ALA A 69 -14.75 -13.64 -0.90
CA ALA A 69 -14.37 -15.03 -0.65
C ALA A 69 -14.67 -15.97 -1.84
N THR A 70 -15.68 -15.67 -2.65
CA THR A 70 -16.25 -16.63 -3.62
C THR A 70 -16.06 -16.24 -5.08
N LEU A 71 -15.94 -14.95 -5.41
CA LEU A 71 -15.80 -14.52 -6.79
C LEU A 71 -14.40 -14.88 -7.33
N PRO A 72 -14.31 -15.54 -8.49
CA PRO A 72 -13.05 -15.96 -9.06
C PRO A 72 -12.29 -14.78 -9.67
N GLY A 73 -10.95 -14.89 -9.69
CA GLY A 73 -10.10 -13.94 -10.42
C GLY A 73 -9.99 -12.54 -9.80
N LEU A 74 -10.42 -12.37 -8.55
CA LEU A 74 -10.15 -11.14 -7.81
C LEU A 74 -8.66 -11.08 -7.46
N ASN A 75 -8.00 -10.03 -7.93
CA ASN A 75 -6.59 -9.76 -7.67
C ASN A 75 -6.45 -8.47 -6.85
N ILE A 76 -6.78 -7.32 -7.43
CA ILE A 76 -6.67 -6.02 -6.75
C ILE A 76 -8.07 -5.44 -6.61
N SER A 77 -8.46 -5.09 -5.39
CA SER A 77 -9.77 -4.50 -5.12
C SER A 77 -9.67 -3.21 -4.29
N ASN A 78 -10.64 -2.32 -4.51
CA ASN A 78 -10.75 -1.04 -3.79
C ASN A 78 -12.05 -0.98 -2.98
N HIS A 79 -11.94 -0.58 -1.71
CA HIS A 79 -13.02 -0.59 -0.74
C HIS A 79 -13.17 0.79 -0.08
N SER A 80 -13.73 1.75 -0.82
CA SER A 80 -13.87 3.16 -0.41
C SER A 80 -15.06 3.46 0.51
N TYR A 81 -15.27 2.63 1.54
CA TYR A 81 -16.32 2.77 2.57
C TYR A 81 -15.72 2.55 3.96
N GLY A 82 -16.45 2.88 5.03
CA GLY A 82 -15.97 2.75 6.40
C GLY A 82 -17.10 2.60 7.41
N VAL A 83 -16.73 2.21 8.64
CA VAL A 83 -17.63 2.14 9.79
C VAL A 83 -17.17 3.19 10.79
N ASN A 84 -18.08 4.07 11.22
CA ASN A 84 -17.81 5.02 12.31
C ASN A 84 -18.29 4.41 13.62
N VAL A 85 -17.40 4.28 14.60
CA VAL A 85 -17.71 3.69 15.91
C VAL A 85 -17.53 4.68 17.07
N GLY A 86 -17.38 5.97 16.75
CA GLY A 86 -17.44 7.07 17.71
C GLY A 86 -18.73 7.88 17.58
N TRP A 87 -18.65 9.20 17.70
CA TRP A 87 -19.78 10.09 17.42
C TRP A 87 -20.25 9.96 15.98
N GLN A 88 -21.53 9.67 15.80
CA GLN A 88 -22.20 9.68 14.50
C GLN A 88 -23.18 10.86 14.41
N LEU A 89 -23.13 11.59 13.30
CA LEU A 89 -24.11 12.62 12.97
C LEU A 89 -25.20 12.03 12.08
N SER A 90 -26.46 12.13 12.51
CA SER A 90 -27.63 11.79 11.69
C SER A 90 -28.64 12.94 11.74
N GLY A 91 -28.89 13.56 10.59
CA GLY A 91 -29.60 14.83 10.52
C GLY A 91 -28.84 15.92 11.27
N THR A 92 -29.45 16.43 12.34
CA THR A 92 -28.84 17.42 13.26
C THR A 92 -28.46 16.84 14.62
N SER A 93 -28.68 15.53 14.82
CA SER A 93 -28.49 14.84 16.10
C SER A 93 -27.22 14.01 16.12
N TYR A 94 -26.53 14.01 17.25
CA TYR A 94 -25.32 13.22 17.47
C TYR A 94 -25.62 11.99 18.32
N TYR A 95 -25.06 10.85 17.93
CA TYR A 95 -25.25 9.55 18.57
C TYR A 95 -23.89 8.98 18.98
N TRP A 96 -23.72 8.70 20.27
CA TRP A 96 -22.53 8.08 20.83
C TRP A 96 -22.65 6.56 20.76
N ILE A 97 -21.75 5.93 19.99
CA ILE A 97 -21.80 4.50 19.67
C ILE A 97 -21.17 3.62 20.76
N GLY A 98 -20.13 4.11 21.45
CA GLY A 98 -19.43 3.35 22.49
C GLY A 98 -20.32 3.10 23.71
N ASN A 99 -19.98 2.10 24.53
CA ASN A 99 -20.65 1.91 25.81
C ASN A 99 -20.24 3.06 26.75
N TYR A 100 -21.15 4.04 26.86
CA TYR A 100 -20.94 5.23 27.68
C TYR A 100 -20.73 4.84 29.14
N GLU A 101 -21.51 3.93 29.71
CA GLU A 101 -21.42 3.59 31.14
C GLU A 101 -20.12 2.83 31.50
N LEU A 102 -19.40 2.30 30.50
CA LEU A 102 -18.09 1.65 30.69
C LEU A 102 -16.94 2.65 30.65
N ASN A 103 -16.91 3.51 29.64
CA ASN A 103 -15.87 4.53 29.47
C ASN A 103 -16.42 5.72 28.68
N HIS A 104 -16.41 6.88 29.31
CA HIS A 104 -16.96 8.13 28.77
C HIS A 104 -16.03 8.81 27.76
N GLN A 105 -14.79 8.34 27.67
CA GLN A 105 -13.70 8.98 26.93
C GLN A 105 -13.16 8.12 25.78
N ASP A 106 -13.51 6.84 25.74
CA ASP A 106 -13.09 5.94 24.68
C ASP A 106 -14.28 5.30 23.95
N THR A 107 -14.07 5.07 22.67
CA THR A 107 -15.01 4.44 21.74
C THR A 107 -14.55 3.02 21.43
N TYR A 108 -15.27 2.34 20.53
CA TYR A 108 -14.76 1.10 19.95
C TYR A 108 -13.70 1.33 18.85
N SER A 109 -13.27 2.57 18.62
CA SER A 109 -12.27 2.88 17.59
C SER A 109 -10.96 2.17 17.85
N GLY A 110 -10.32 1.70 16.78
CA GLY A 110 -9.09 0.92 16.86
C GLY A 110 -9.29 -0.55 17.27
N ALA A 111 -10.47 -0.98 17.71
CA ALA A 111 -10.69 -2.36 18.13
C ALA A 111 -10.86 -3.31 16.94
N TYR A 112 -10.13 -4.43 16.96
CA TYR A 112 -10.21 -5.46 15.93
C TYR A 112 -11.51 -6.26 16.06
N TYR A 113 -12.39 -6.14 15.07
CA TYR A 113 -13.75 -6.69 15.11
C TYR A 113 -14.03 -7.70 13.99
N GLU A 114 -15.28 -8.17 13.88
CA GLU A 114 -15.71 -9.19 12.91
C GLU A 114 -15.32 -8.84 11.46
N ASN A 115 -15.49 -7.57 11.08
CA ASN A 115 -15.14 -7.08 9.76
C ASN A 115 -13.64 -7.23 9.44
N ASP A 116 -12.78 -7.02 10.45
CA ASP A 116 -11.34 -7.15 10.33
C ASP A 116 -10.92 -8.60 10.23
N TYR A 117 -11.50 -9.46 11.09
CA TYR A 117 -11.36 -10.91 11.02
C TYR A 117 -11.74 -11.48 9.66
N ASN A 118 -12.85 -11.03 9.08
CA ASN A 118 -13.29 -11.50 7.77
C ASN A 118 -12.30 -11.11 6.67
N PHE A 119 -11.76 -9.88 6.68
CA PHE A 119 -10.73 -9.48 5.73
C PHE A 119 -9.45 -10.32 5.90
N ASP A 120 -8.96 -10.47 7.13
CA ASP A 120 -7.73 -11.23 7.39
C ASP A 120 -7.88 -12.68 6.96
N LYS A 121 -9.02 -13.31 7.25
CA LYS A 121 -9.33 -14.69 6.87
C LYS A 121 -9.41 -14.87 5.35
N ILE A 122 -10.02 -13.92 4.64
CA ILE A 122 -10.12 -13.94 3.17
C ILE A 122 -8.74 -13.83 2.54
N VAL A 123 -7.93 -12.87 2.96
CA VAL A 123 -6.59 -12.67 2.38
C VAL A 123 -5.66 -13.82 2.76
N TYR A 124 -5.78 -14.39 3.97
CA TYR A 124 -5.03 -15.59 4.35
C TYR A 124 -5.37 -16.80 3.45
N ALA A 125 -6.66 -17.02 3.18
CA ALA A 125 -7.09 -18.09 2.28
C ALA A 125 -6.75 -17.81 0.80
N GLN A 126 -6.61 -16.54 0.41
CA GLN A 126 -6.34 -16.12 -0.95
C GLN A 126 -5.26 -15.02 -0.99
N PRO A 127 -3.98 -15.35 -0.76
CA PRO A 127 -2.92 -14.34 -0.66
C PRO A 127 -2.72 -13.50 -1.92
N GLN A 128 -3.24 -13.93 -3.07
CA GLN A 128 -3.28 -13.10 -4.29
C GLN A 128 -4.27 -11.93 -4.25
N GLN A 129 -5.14 -11.83 -3.24
CA GLN A 129 -6.09 -10.72 -3.11
C GLN A 129 -5.46 -9.53 -2.38
N ILE A 130 -5.06 -8.52 -3.15
CA ILE A 130 -4.61 -7.22 -2.67
C ILE A 130 -5.84 -6.34 -2.44
N ILE A 131 -6.27 -6.27 -1.19
CA ILE A 131 -7.40 -5.44 -0.77
C ILE A 131 -6.89 -4.08 -0.29
N VAL A 132 -7.35 -3.00 -0.94
CA VAL A 132 -7.07 -1.61 -0.55
C VAL A 132 -8.34 -0.97 -0.01
N LYS A 133 -8.26 -0.33 1.16
CA LYS A 133 -9.43 0.21 1.87
C LYS A 133 -9.15 1.59 2.47
N SER A 134 -10.16 2.43 2.54
CA SER A 134 -10.05 3.77 3.15
C SER A 134 -10.16 3.75 4.68
N THR A 135 -9.48 4.66 5.39
CA THR A 135 -9.57 4.76 6.87
C THR A 135 -10.92 5.24 7.39
N GLY A 136 -11.61 6.12 6.66
CA GLY A 136 -12.82 6.80 7.12
C GLY A 136 -12.62 8.31 7.27
N ASN A 137 -13.72 9.06 7.28
CA ASN A 137 -13.73 10.52 7.31
C ASN A 137 -14.25 11.06 8.65
N TYR A 138 -13.88 10.42 9.77
CA TYR A 138 -14.55 10.63 11.05
C TYR A 138 -13.79 11.53 12.03
N TYR A 139 -12.62 12.02 11.65
CA TYR A 139 -11.80 12.89 12.49
C TYR A 139 -12.53 14.20 12.79
N GLY A 140 -12.59 14.58 14.06
CA GLY A 140 -13.22 15.81 14.52
C GLY A 140 -14.76 15.78 14.55
N ILE A 141 -15.39 14.66 14.21
CA ILE A 141 -16.85 14.53 14.35
C ILE A 141 -17.20 14.49 15.85
N GLY A 142 -18.03 15.41 16.29
CA GLY A 142 -18.53 15.49 17.67
C GLY A 142 -19.62 16.55 17.81
N PRO A 143 -20.41 16.51 18.89
CA PRO A 143 -21.55 17.39 19.07
C PRO A 143 -21.12 18.85 19.24
N ALA A 144 -21.89 19.77 18.65
CA ALA A 144 -21.82 21.18 18.99
C ALA A 144 -22.49 21.42 20.36
N ALA A 145 -22.19 22.56 21.01
CA ALA A 145 -22.69 22.86 22.36
C ALA A 145 -24.22 22.62 22.52
N ASN A 146 -25.00 23.09 21.55
CA ASN A 146 -26.47 23.06 21.56
C ASN A 146 -27.09 21.97 20.66
N SER A 147 -26.32 21.06 20.09
CA SER A 147 -26.90 19.99 19.25
C SER A 147 -27.58 18.92 20.12
N PRO A 148 -28.72 18.35 19.69
CA PRO A 148 -29.26 17.14 20.29
C PRO A 148 -28.21 16.03 20.27
N LYS A 149 -27.99 15.39 21.41
CA LYS A 149 -26.97 14.35 21.59
C LYS A 149 -27.51 13.22 22.44
N TYR A 150 -27.26 12.00 22.01
CA TYR A 150 -27.83 10.79 22.58
C TYR A 150 -26.74 9.75 22.85
N LYS A 151 -26.84 9.06 23.98
CA LYS A 151 -26.01 7.89 24.32
C LYS A 151 -26.82 6.61 24.18
N TYR A 152 -26.15 5.54 23.79
CA TYR A 152 -26.76 4.23 23.75
C TYR A 152 -26.94 3.69 25.18
N ASN A 153 -28.16 3.26 25.51
CA ASN A 153 -28.46 2.58 26.77
C ASN A 153 -28.51 1.06 26.51
N PRO A 154 -27.51 0.29 26.98
CA PRO A 154 -27.45 -1.15 26.71
C PRO A 154 -28.56 -1.94 27.43
N ALA A 155 -29.10 -1.42 28.55
CA ALA A 155 -30.17 -2.10 29.29
C ALA A 155 -31.52 -2.06 28.56
N THR A 156 -31.77 -1.00 27.78
CA THR A 156 -33.02 -0.82 27.01
C THR A 156 -32.86 -1.05 25.52
N GLY A 157 -31.61 -1.12 25.01
CA GLY A 157 -31.31 -1.25 23.59
C GLY A 157 -31.68 -0.01 22.76
N THR A 158 -31.74 1.17 23.39
CA THR A 158 -32.21 2.41 22.76
C THR A 158 -31.28 3.58 23.04
N TYR A 159 -31.31 4.58 22.14
CA TYR A 159 -30.65 5.86 22.37
C TYR A 159 -31.49 6.75 23.27
N VAL A 160 -30.85 7.28 24.32
CA VAL A 160 -31.46 8.22 25.26
C VAL A 160 -30.69 9.54 25.24
N PRO A 161 -31.35 10.70 25.44
CA PRO A 161 -30.65 11.97 25.51
C PRO A 161 -29.61 11.98 26.62
N PHE A 162 -28.48 12.65 26.40
CA PHE A 162 -27.58 13.00 27.50
C PHE A 162 -28.30 13.90 28.50
N ALA A 163 -28.17 13.59 29.80
CA ALA A 163 -28.71 14.40 30.88
C ALA A 163 -27.84 15.65 31.13
N ALA A 164 -28.40 16.66 31.81
CA ALA A 164 -27.73 17.94 32.05
C ALA A 164 -26.41 17.83 32.84
N GLY A 165 -26.20 16.74 33.59
CA GLY A 165 -24.98 16.46 34.34
C GLY A 165 -24.08 15.38 33.72
N ASP A 166 -24.46 14.80 32.58
CA ASP A 166 -23.60 13.82 31.92
C ASP A 166 -22.36 14.51 31.35
N GLU A 167 -21.21 13.84 31.49
CA GLU A 167 -20.00 14.21 30.78
C GLU A 167 -20.22 13.96 29.29
N ILE A 168 -19.90 14.93 28.45
CA ILE A 168 -20.01 14.76 27.00
C ILE A 168 -18.67 14.26 26.46
N PRO A 169 -18.62 13.04 25.88
CA PRO A 169 -17.41 12.54 25.25
C PRO A 169 -16.89 13.54 24.20
N PRO A 170 -15.56 13.73 24.11
CA PRO A 170 -14.99 14.67 23.16
C PRO A 170 -15.20 14.17 21.72
N ALA A 171 -14.94 15.05 20.75
CA ALA A 171 -15.01 14.68 19.34
C ALA A 171 -14.08 13.51 19.01
N ASN A 172 -14.44 12.75 17.98
CA ASN A 172 -13.64 11.66 17.45
C ASN A 172 -12.22 12.14 17.11
N CYS A 173 -11.20 11.38 17.52
CA CYS A 173 -9.80 11.78 17.37
C CYS A 173 -9.46 13.16 17.99
N SER A 174 -10.15 13.61 19.04
CA SER A 174 -9.82 14.85 19.75
C SER A 174 -8.39 14.87 20.32
N LEU A 175 -7.87 13.70 20.72
CA LEU A 175 -6.47 13.52 21.11
C LEU A 175 -5.53 13.35 19.90
N GLY A 176 -6.05 13.37 18.68
CA GLY A 176 -5.30 13.20 17.45
C GLY A 176 -5.19 11.75 16.94
N TYR A 177 -5.72 10.76 17.64
CA TYR A 177 -5.61 9.34 17.30
C TYR A 177 -6.89 8.57 17.70
N ASN A 178 -6.98 7.28 17.37
CA ASN A 178 -8.08 6.36 17.68
C ASN A 178 -9.45 6.79 17.11
N CYS A 179 -9.58 6.86 15.78
CA CYS A 179 -10.90 6.99 15.13
C CYS A 179 -11.03 6.24 13.80
N ILE A 180 -10.24 5.18 13.61
CA ILE A 180 -10.47 4.18 12.57
C ILE A 180 -11.41 3.10 13.13
N GLY A 181 -12.49 2.81 12.40
CA GLY A 181 -13.45 1.78 12.80
C GLY A 181 -13.25 0.45 12.09
N TYR A 182 -14.19 -0.46 12.32
CA TYR A 182 -14.12 -1.85 11.91
C TYR A 182 -13.94 -2.07 10.42
N GLY A 183 -13.16 -3.08 10.08
CA GLY A 183 -12.80 -3.47 8.72
C GLY A 183 -11.60 -2.71 8.14
N SER A 184 -11.20 -1.59 8.75
CA SER A 184 -9.99 -0.84 8.38
C SER A 184 -8.85 -1.04 9.39
N LEU A 185 -8.93 -2.08 10.23
CA LEU A 185 -7.96 -2.45 11.26
C LEU A 185 -7.35 -3.84 11.00
N ALA A 186 -7.87 -4.57 10.01
CA ALA A 186 -7.33 -5.82 9.49
C ALA A 186 -5.83 -5.74 9.20
N LYS A 187 -5.11 -6.81 9.53
CA LYS A 187 -3.65 -6.93 9.36
C LYS A 187 -3.28 -7.04 7.88
N ASN A 188 -4.02 -7.83 7.12
CA ASN A 188 -3.61 -8.34 5.81
C ASN A 188 -4.01 -7.45 4.63
N ILE A 189 -4.65 -6.31 4.89
CA ILE A 189 -5.08 -5.35 3.86
C ILE A 189 -4.21 -4.08 3.90
N ILE A 190 -4.32 -3.26 2.86
CA ILE A 190 -3.70 -1.94 2.77
C ILE A 190 -4.75 -0.86 3.07
N VAL A 191 -4.56 -0.13 4.16
CA VAL A 191 -5.47 0.89 4.65
C VAL A 191 -4.88 2.28 4.35
N VAL A 192 -5.69 3.15 3.74
CA VAL A 192 -5.24 4.41 3.15
C VAL A 192 -5.93 5.61 3.78
N GLY A 193 -5.12 6.50 4.37
CA GLY A 193 -5.56 7.83 4.83
C GLY A 193 -5.46 8.88 3.72
N ALA A 194 -6.10 10.04 3.93
CA ALA A 194 -6.11 11.13 2.96
C ALA A 194 -5.20 12.30 3.37
N VAL A 195 -4.51 12.85 2.39
CA VAL A 195 -3.75 14.11 2.50
C VAL A 195 -4.29 15.14 1.51
N ASN A 196 -3.96 16.41 1.78
CA ASN A 196 -4.23 17.51 0.86
C ASN A 196 -3.38 17.36 -0.43
N GLN A 197 -3.75 18.09 -1.48
CA GLN A 197 -2.85 18.27 -2.63
C GLN A 197 -1.52 18.86 -2.15
N LEU A 198 -0.41 18.39 -2.70
CA LEU A 198 0.90 18.97 -2.43
C LEU A 198 0.97 20.38 -3.02
N THR A 199 1.47 21.34 -2.24
CA THR A 199 1.52 22.77 -2.63
C THR A 199 2.84 23.15 -3.32
N THR A 200 3.77 22.20 -3.45
CA THR A 200 5.04 22.35 -4.13
C THR A 200 4.87 22.46 -5.66
N ALA A 201 5.94 22.89 -6.34
CA ALA A 201 5.94 23.00 -7.80
C ALA A 201 5.56 21.67 -8.47
N ASN A 202 4.54 21.70 -9.34
CA ASN A 202 3.97 20.54 -10.03
C ASN A 202 3.41 19.45 -9.10
N ASN A 203 3.03 19.80 -7.86
CA ASN A 203 2.46 18.90 -6.86
C ASN A 203 3.39 17.70 -6.57
N LYS A 204 4.70 17.94 -6.47
CA LYS A 204 5.71 16.89 -6.26
C LYS A 204 6.26 16.90 -4.85
N TYR A 205 6.36 15.73 -4.25
CA TYR A 205 7.01 15.58 -2.96
C TYR A 205 8.48 16.02 -3.03
N THR A 206 8.93 16.83 -2.07
CA THR A 206 10.33 17.21 -1.88
C THR A 206 10.83 16.89 -0.47
N GLN A 207 9.96 17.00 0.53
CA GLN A 207 10.28 16.76 1.95
C GLN A 207 9.01 16.41 2.74
N SER A 208 9.16 15.87 3.95
CA SER A 208 8.05 15.34 4.74
C SER A 208 7.00 16.39 5.12
N SER A 209 7.41 17.63 5.32
CA SER A 209 6.50 18.74 5.66
C SER A 209 5.61 19.19 4.50
N ASP A 210 5.87 18.75 3.27
CA ASP A 210 4.99 19.04 2.12
C ASP A 210 3.66 18.30 2.26
N VAL A 211 3.64 17.20 3.01
CA VAL A 211 2.49 16.33 3.18
C VAL A 211 1.66 16.81 4.34
N THR A 212 0.47 17.35 4.05
CA THR A 212 -0.48 17.81 5.07
C THR A 212 -1.66 16.86 5.14
N LYS A 213 -1.88 16.24 6.30
CA LYS A 213 -3.05 15.40 6.59
C LYS A 213 -4.34 16.13 6.27
N ALA A 214 -5.27 15.45 5.61
CA ALA A 214 -6.62 15.98 5.42
C ALA A 214 -7.35 16.03 6.77
N ALA A 215 -8.00 17.16 7.07
CA ALA A 215 -8.61 17.41 8.37
C ALA A 215 -9.59 16.31 8.81
N PHE A 216 -10.36 15.74 7.87
CA PHE A 216 -11.34 14.69 8.11
C PHE A 216 -10.76 13.27 8.20
N SER A 217 -9.53 13.03 7.73
CA SER A 217 -8.98 11.66 7.62
C SER A 217 -8.87 11.02 9.00
N SER A 218 -9.54 9.89 9.20
CA SER A 218 -9.40 9.11 10.43
C SER A 218 -7.95 8.67 10.65
N ALA A 219 -7.55 8.62 11.92
CA ALA A 219 -6.21 8.28 12.38
C ALA A 219 -6.25 7.03 13.26
N GLY A 220 -5.21 6.20 13.16
CA GLY A 220 -5.03 5.04 14.03
C GLY A 220 -4.47 5.45 15.40
N PRO A 221 -3.72 4.57 16.09
CA PRO A 221 -3.35 3.22 15.68
C PRO A 221 -4.53 2.24 15.81
N ARG A 222 -4.29 0.95 15.54
CA ARG A 222 -5.14 -0.12 16.11
C ARG A 222 -4.98 -0.12 17.63
N LYS A 223 -5.97 -0.64 18.36
CA LYS A 223 -6.01 -0.58 19.83
C LYS A 223 -4.91 -1.40 20.52
N ASP A 224 -4.21 -2.28 19.82
CA ASP A 224 -2.99 -2.94 20.30
C ASP A 224 -1.70 -2.17 19.96
N GLY A 225 -1.79 -1.05 19.23
CA GLY A 225 -0.66 -0.19 18.89
C GLY A 225 -0.15 -0.34 17.46
N ALA A 226 -0.70 -1.26 16.68
CA ALA A 226 -0.29 -1.45 15.28
C ALA A 226 -0.57 -0.21 14.42
N VAL A 227 0.36 0.08 13.51
CA VAL A 227 0.34 1.25 12.63
C VAL A 227 -0.87 1.18 11.70
N LYS A 228 -1.76 2.16 11.82
CA LYS A 228 -2.83 2.45 10.86
C LYS A 228 -2.99 3.97 10.69
N PRO A 229 -3.29 4.49 9.47
CA PRO A 229 -3.31 3.77 8.19
C PRO A 229 -1.97 3.10 7.86
N ASP A 230 -1.93 2.21 6.86
CA ASP A 230 -0.65 1.69 6.39
C ASP A 230 0.05 2.75 5.51
N LEU A 231 -0.71 3.51 4.73
CA LEU A 231 -0.22 4.52 3.78
C LEU A 231 -1.15 5.73 3.73
N THR A 232 -0.68 6.81 3.12
CA THR A 232 -1.52 7.93 2.70
C THR A 232 -1.41 8.22 1.21
N ALA A 233 -2.45 8.85 0.67
CA ALA A 233 -2.48 9.38 -0.68
C ALA A 233 -3.33 10.66 -0.74
N VAL A 234 -3.15 11.44 -1.80
CA VAL A 234 -3.97 12.63 -2.05
C VAL A 234 -5.45 12.25 -2.14
N GLY A 235 -6.29 12.94 -1.38
CA GLY A 235 -7.73 12.67 -1.31
C GLY A 235 -8.57 13.93 -1.18
N VAL A 236 -8.00 15.10 -1.43
CA VAL A 236 -8.67 16.41 -1.35
C VAL A 236 -8.52 17.12 -2.70
N ASP A 237 -9.52 17.92 -3.06
CA ASP A 237 -9.60 18.62 -4.35
C ASP A 237 -9.47 17.67 -5.56
N MET A 238 -10.15 16.53 -5.46
CA MET A 238 -10.12 15.47 -6.47
C MET A 238 -11.10 15.81 -7.58
N ILE A 239 -10.60 15.99 -8.81
CA ILE A 239 -11.41 16.19 -10.01
C ILE A 239 -11.80 14.83 -10.58
N MET A 240 -13.09 14.55 -10.70
CA MET A 240 -13.60 13.23 -11.07
C MET A 240 -14.80 13.34 -12.01
N ALA A 241 -14.97 12.34 -12.89
CA ALA A 241 -16.24 12.13 -13.56
C ALA A 241 -17.33 11.86 -12.52
N ASN A 242 -18.53 12.36 -12.79
CA ASN A 242 -19.64 12.31 -11.85
C ASN A 242 -20.90 11.71 -12.46
N TYR A 243 -21.77 11.24 -11.58
CA TYR A 243 -23.12 10.80 -11.89
C TYR A 243 -24.07 11.38 -10.84
N THR A 244 -25.27 11.80 -11.26
CA THR A 244 -26.31 12.28 -10.35
C THR A 244 -27.66 11.70 -10.74
N ASN A 245 -28.49 11.35 -9.76
CA ASN A 245 -29.85 10.85 -10.02
C ASN A 245 -30.75 11.91 -10.69
N ALA A 246 -30.44 13.19 -10.51
CA ALA A 246 -31.13 14.29 -11.20
C ALA A 246 -30.81 14.37 -12.70
N SER A 247 -29.75 13.70 -13.17
CA SER A 247 -29.33 13.71 -14.58
C SER A 247 -28.71 12.37 -14.99
N PRO A 248 -29.49 11.27 -14.97
CA PRO A 248 -28.96 9.91 -15.05
C PRO A 248 -28.35 9.55 -16.42
N ASN A 249 -28.69 10.33 -17.45
CA ASN A 249 -28.23 10.17 -18.83
C ASN A 249 -27.08 11.12 -19.21
N ALA A 250 -26.68 12.03 -18.31
CA ALA A 250 -25.60 12.96 -18.61
C ALA A 250 -24.26 12.21 -18.69
N THR A 251 -23.46 12.53 -19.71
CA THR A 251 -22.16 11.87 -19.99
C THR A 251 -20.96 12.78 -19.79
N ASN A 252 -21.19 14.01 -19.33
CA ASN A 252 -20.20 15.08 -19.25
C ASN A 252 -20.20 15.80 -17.88
N GLN A 253 -20.69 15.11 -16.84
CA GLN A 253 -20.72 15.61 -15.46
C GLN A 253 -19.39 15.35 -14.75
N TYR A 254 -18.94 16.34 -14.00
CA TYR A 254 -17.70 16.33 -13.24
C TYR A 254 -17.95 16.94 -11.86
N VAL A 255 -17.07 16.61 -10.93
CA VAL A 255 -17.12 17.13 -9.56
C VAL A 255 -15.71 17.32 -9.03
N LEU A 256 -15.54 18.32 -8.19
CA LEU A 256 -14.40 18.47 -7.29
C LEU A 256 -14.83 18.02 -5.89
N ASN A 257 -14.20 17.00 -5.32
CA ASN A 257 -14.61 16.49 -4.00
C ASN A 257 -13.41 15.98 -3.17
N PHE A 258 -13.67 15.59 -1.92
CA PHE A 258 -12.67 15.09 -0.99
C PHE A 258 -13.15 13.85 -0.23
N GLY A 259 -12.21 13.05 0.28
CA GLY A 259 -12.47 11.90 1.12
C GLY A 259 -11.35 10.86 1.08
N THR A 260 -11.20 10.07 2.13
CA THR A 260 -10.35 8.88 2.14
C THR A 260 -10.80 7.85 1.09
N SER A 261 -12.10 7.89 0.74
CA SER A 261 -12.68 7.19 -0.40
C SER A 261 -11.99 7.49 -1.73
N TYR A 262 -11.35 8.66 -1.87
CA TYR A 262 -10.65 9.09 -3.08
C TYR A 262 -9.13 8.92 -2.97
N ALA A 263 -8.59 8.80 -1.76
CA ALA A 263 -7.19 8.42 -1.54
C ALA A 263 -6.95 6.92 -1.82
N ALA A 264 -7.84 6.04 -1.35
CA ALA A 264 -7.74 4.59 -1.56
C ALA A 264 -7.55 4.17 -3.04
N PRO A 265 -8.35 4.68 -4.02
CA PRO A 265 -8.18 4.29 -5.42
C PRO A 265 -6.86 4.77 -6.04
N ILE A 266 -6.19 5.79 -5.48
CA ILE A 266 -4.83 6.16 -5.92
C ILE A 266 -3.86 5.01 -5.65
N VAL A 267 -3.89 4.46 -4.43
CA VAL A 267 -3.03 3.32 -4.03
C VAL A 267 -3.40 2.06 -4.81
N THR A 268 -4.70 1.79 -5.02
CA THR A 268 -5.16 0.68 -5.87
C THR A 268 -4.65 0.80 -7.31
N GLY A 269 -4.73 2.00 -7.90
CA GLY A 269 -4.23 2.25 -9.25
C GLY A 269 -2.72 2.02 -9.35
N ILE A 270 -1.96 2.49 -8.36
CA ILE A 270 -0.52 2.26 -8.27
C ILE A 270 -0.21 0.75 -8.17
N ALA A 271 -0.94 -0.01 -7.35
CA ALA A 271 -0.77 -1.46 -7.25
C ALA A 271 -1.00 -2.17 -8.60
N GLY A 272 -2.00 -1.73 -9.38
CA GLY A 272 -2.23 -2.22 -10.73
C GLY A 272 -1.10 -1.88 -11.71
N ALA A 273 -0.59 -0.65 -11.69
CA ALA A 273 0.52 -0.23 -12.54
C ALA A 273 1.81 -1.01 -12.22
N LEU A 274 2.09 -1.23 -10.93
CA LEU A 274 3.23 -2.05 -10.50
C LEU A 274 3.10 -3.50 -10.94
N THR A 275 1.88 -4.05 -10.91
CA THR A 275 1.60 -5.40 -11.42
C THR A 275 1.87 -5.49 -12.92
N GLU A 276 1.44 -4.50 -13.71
CA GLU A 276 1.75 -4.43 -15.14
C GLU A 276 3.25 -4.34 -15.42
N ILE A 277 3.98 -3.50 -14.68
CA ILE A 277 5.44 -3.40 -14.78
C ILE A 277 6.09 -4.75 -14.50
N GLN A 278 5.67 -5.44 -13.44
CA GLN A 278 6.23 -6.74 -13.08
C GLN A 278 5.94 -7.81 -14.14
N ARG A 279 4.73 -7.82 -14.72
CA ARG A 279 4.37 -8.69 -15.85
C ARG A 279 5.30 -8.48 -17.04
N ASN A 280 5.56 -7.22 -17.39
CA ASN A 280 6.46 -6.85 -18.50
C ASN A 280 7.91 -7.26 -18.22
N ILE A 281 8.38 -7.10 -16.98
CA ILE A 281 9.73 -7.51 -16.57
C ILE A 281 9.90 -9.04 -16.68
N LEU A 282 8.88 -9.80 -16.30
CA LEU A 282 8.92 -11.27 -16.29
C LEU A 282 8.56 -11.91 -17.64
N ASP A 283 8.03 -11.14 -18.59
CA ASP A 283 7.37 -11.69 -19.78
C ASP A 283 6.25 -12.69 -19.41
N ASP A 284 5.51 -12.39 -18.33
CA ASP A 284 4.42 -13.22 -17.80
C ASP A 284 3.18 -12.36 -17.56
N SER A 285 2.23 -12.41 -18.50
CA SER A 285 0.97 -11.66 -18.42
C SER A 285 0.03 -12.15 -17.30
N ASN A 286 0.28 -13.34 -16.74
CA ASN A 286 -0.52 -13.93 -15.66
C ASN A 286 0.05 -13.60 -14.27
N PHE A 287 1.20 -12.92 -14.19
CA PHE A 287 1.80 -12.58 -12.90
C PHE A 287 0.84 -11.77 -12.02
N ILE A 288 0.81 -12.11 -10.73
CA ILE A 288 0.03 -11.45 -9.68
C ILE A 288 0.90 -11.39 -8.43
N PHE A 289 1.05 -10.19 -7.86
CA PHE A 289 1.63 -10.02 -6.54
C PHE A 289 0.73 -10.62 -5.46
N LYS A 290 1.34 -11.15 -4.41
CA LYS A 290 0.64 -11.46 -3.17
C LYS A 290 0.45 -10.21 -2.32
N ALA A 291 -0.51 -10.25 -1.39
CA ALA A 291 -0.90 -9.13 -0.54
C ALA A 291 0.25 -8.61 0.32
N ASP A 292 1.04 -9.52 0.90
CA ASP A 292 2.27 -9.23 1.65
C ASP A 292 3.34 -8.59 0.76
N GLU A 293 3.55 -9.08 -0.46
CA GLU A 293 4.50 -8.49 -1.42
C GLU A 293 4.15 -7.05 -1.77
N MET A 294 2.88 -6.79 -2.14
CA MET A 294 2.44 -5.44 -2.48
C MET A 294 2.48 -4.51 -1.27
N LYS A 295 2.08 -5.01 -0.09
CA LYS A 295 2.12 -4.23 1.15
C LYS A 295 3.56 -3.89 1.55
N ALA A 296 4.48 -4.84 1.52
CA ALA A 296 5.90 -4.61 1.76
C ALA A 296 6.47 -3.59 0.76
N LEU A 297 6.21 -3.75 -0.54
CA LEU A 297 6.73 -2.85 -1.57
C LEU A 297 6.24 -1.40 -1.38
N LEU A 298 4.95 -1.20 -1.17
CA LEU A 298 4.38 0.14 -1.07
C LEU A 298 4.76 0.85 0.23
N THR A 299 4.76 0.14 1.38
CA THR A 299 5.19 0.71 2.67
C THR A 299 6.70 0.95 2.72
N HIS A 300 7.50 0.10 2.07
CA HIS A 300 8.94 0.29 1.96
C HIS A 300 9.31 1.53 1.14
N THR A 301 8.54 1.84 0.10
CA THR A 301 8.88 2.92 -0.85
C THR A 301 8.15 4.23 -0.62
N ALA A 302 7.24 4.27 0.36
CA ALA A 302 6.55 5.48 0.77
C ALA A 302 7.54 6.61 1.12
N ASN A 303 7.15 7.84 0.74
CA ASN A 303 7.82 9.05 1.16
C ASN A 303 7.46 9.37 2.60
N GLU A 304 8.46 9.67 3.42
CA GLU A 304 8.27 10.09 4.81
C GLU A 304 7.28 11.27 4.90
N ALA A 305 6.39 11.24 5.88
CA ALA A 305 5.37 12.26 6.06
C ALA A 305 5.02 12.36 7.54
N GLY A 306 4.95 13.58 8.08
CA GLY A 306 4.72 13.78 9.50
C GLY A 306 5.97 13.52 10.33
N ARG A 307 5.87 12.66 11.34
CA ARG A 307 6.95 12.38 12.28
C ARG A 307 7.93 11.37 11.68
N PRO A 308 9.21 11.34 12.09
CA PRO A 308 10.15 10.33 11.59
C PRO A 308 9.68 8.90 11.91
N GLY A 309 9.73 8.03 10.91
CA GLY A 309 9.23 6.66 11.02
C GLY A 309 7.71 6.59 10.89
N PRO A 310 7.09 5.43 11.18
CA PRO A 310 5.65 5.31 11.09
C PRO A 310 4.94 6.21 12.10
N ASP A 311 3.77 6.73 11.73
CA ASP A 311 2.90 7.44 12.66
C ASP A 311 1.41 7.15 12.44
N VAL A 312 0.59 7.65 13.36
CA VAL A 312 -0.86 7.38 13.42
C VAL A 312 -1.67 8.14 12.37
N TRP A 313 -1.06 9.08 11.64
CA TRP A 313 -1.71 9.93 10.65
C TRP A 313 -1.38 9.52 9.23
N TYR A 314 -0.10 9.26 8.98
CA TYR A 314 0.46 8.99 7.66
C TYR A 314 0.82 7.51 7.47
N GLY A 315 0.77 6.71 8.53
CA GLY A 315 1.22 5.33 8.47
C GLY A 315 2.71 5.27 8.19
N TRP A 316 3.10 4.50 7.19
CA TRP A 316 4.46 4.46 6.68
C TRP A 316 4.80 5.61 5.71
N GLY A 317 3.84 6.50 5.43
CA GLY A 317 4.06 7.72 4.65
C GLY A 317 3.17 7.89 3.42
N LEU A 318 3.52 8.85 2.57
CA LEU A 318 2.85 9.14 1.31
C LEU A 318 3.29 8.14 0.23
N VAL A 319 2.34 7.45 -0.40
CA VAL A 319 2.63 6.45 -1.45
C VAL A 319 3.48 7.03 -2.59
N ASP A 320 4.48 6.26 -3.04
CA ASP A 320 5.34 6.63 -4.19
C ASP A 320 5.43 5.47 -5.19
N GLY A 321 4.56 5.50 -6.19
CA GLY A 321 4.54 4.49 -7.25
C GLY A 321 5.82 4.44 -8.10
N LYS A 322 6.56 5.56 -8.21
CA LYS A 322 7.80 5.60 -8.99
C LYS A 322 8.93 4.90 -8.25
N LYS A 323 9.08 5.15 -6.94
CA LYS A 323 10.06 4.45 -6.10
C LYS A 323 9.76 2.96 -6.03
N ALA A 324 8.49 2.58 -5.90
CA ALA A 324 8.04 1.18 -5.98
C ALA A 324 8.45 0.53 -7.31
N ALA A 325 8.19 1.17 -8.45
CA ALA A 325 8.62 0.68 -9.75
C ALA A 325 10.15 0.56 -9.86
N GLN A 326 10.89 1.50 -9.29
CA GLN A 326 12.35 1.49 -9.30
C GLN A 326 12.91 0.28 -8.56
N VAL A 327 12.30 -0.16 -7.45
CA VAL A 327 12.69 -1.41 -6.75
C VAL A 327 12.52 -2.63 -7.68
N LEU A 328 11.42 -2.70 -8.42
CA LEU A 328 11.18 -3.81 -9.36
C LEU A 328 12.21 -3.85 -10.49
N VAL A 329 12.66 -2.69 -10.96
CA VAL A 329 13.69 -2.59 -11.99
C VAL A 329 15.09 -2.86 -11.42
N ASN A 330 15.42 -2.31 -10.26
CA ASN A 330 16.75 -2.42 -9.65
C ASN A 330 17.07 -3.85 -9.20
N LYS A 331 16.05 -4.67 -8.87
CA LYS A 331 16.27 -6.08 -8.52
C LYS A 331 16.91 -6.89 -9.66
N LEU A 332 16.72 -6.47 -10.91
CA LEU A 332 17.35 -7.12 -12.07
C LEU A 332 18.88 -7.05 -12.05
N ASN A 333 19.44 -6.04 -11.39
CA ASN A 333 20.88 -5.87 -11.24
C ASN A 333 21.37 -6.19 -9.82
N GLN A 334 20.49 -6.66 -8.94
CA GLN A 334 20.76 -6.84 -7.50
C GLN A 334 21.18 -5.53 -6.79
N ASP A 335 20.66 -4.39 -7.27
CA ASP A 335 20.79 -3.08 -6.59
C ASP A 335 19.66 -2.82 -5.59
N SER A 336 18.64 -3.68 -5.61
CA SER A 336 17.60 -3.81 -4.59
C SER A 336 17.16 -5.27 -4.51
N TYR A 337 16.39 -5.61 -3.48
CA TYR A 337 15.79 -6.93 -3.31
C TYR A 337 14.29 -6.80 -3.11
N MET A 338 13.54 -7.77 -3.65
CA MET A 338 12.14 -8.01 -3.37
C MET A 338 11.87 -9.48 -3.61
N GLU A 339 11.70 -10.25 -2.54
CA GLU A 339 11.51 -11.69 -2.58
C GLU A 339 10.46 -12.11 -1.55
N ARG A 340 9.83 -13.25 -1.78
CA ARG A 340 8.90 -13.89 -0.85
C ARG A 340 9.47 -15.23 -0.45
N THR A 341 9.58 -15.49 0.85
CA THR A 341 10.27 -16.65 1.41
C THR A 341 9.39 -17.33 2.44
N ASN A 342 9.49 -18.66 2.53
CA ASN A 342 8.79 -19.46 3.52
C ASN A 342 9.67 -19.62 4.78
N LEU A 343 9.20 -19.11 5.91
CA LEU A 343 9.87 -19.24 7.19
C LEU A 343 9.41 -20.53 7.91
N GLN A 344 10.39 -21.35 8.30
CA GLN A 344 10.17 -22.54 9.11
C GLN A 344 10.27 -22.15 10.59
N SER A 345 9.36 -22.66 11.42
CA SER A 345 9.30 -22.32 12.83
C SER A 345 10.62 -22.64 13.55
N GLY A 346 11.19 -21.64 14.22
CA GLY A 346 12.46 -21.78 14.97
C GLY A 346 13.72 -21.81 14.09
N VAL A 347 13.61 -21.62 12.78
CA VAL A 347 14.75 -21.52 11.85
C VAL A 347 14.84 -20.09 11.34
N THR A 348 15.85 -19.35 11.79
CA THR A 348 16.08 -17.97 11.35
C THR A 348 16.47 -17.94 9.86
N PHE A 349 15.71 -17.20 9.06
CA PHE A 349 16.12 -16.83 7.70
C PHE A 349 17.30 -15.86 7.78
N THR A 350 18.32 -16.07 6.96
CA THR A 350 19.50 -15.20 6.89
C THR A 350 19.80 -14.81 5.44
N LYS A 351 20.12 -13.53 5.22
CA LYS A 351 20.58 -13.03 3.93
C LYS A 351 21.61 -11.93 4.11
N GLU A 352 22.79 -12.10 3.53
CA GLU A 352 23.79 -11.04 3.47
C GLU A 352 23.59 -10.15 2.24
N ILE A 353 23.70 -8.85 2.47
CA ILE A 353 23.64 -7.79 1.47
C ILE A 353 24.78 -6.79 1.70
N ILE A 354 25.19 -6.09 0.65
CA ILE A 354 26.15 -4.99 0.78
C ILE A 354 25.42 -3.66 0.66
N ALA A 355 25.66 -2.77 1.61
CA ALA A 355 25.19 -1.39 1.52
C ALA A 355 25.95 -0.61 0.44
N SER A 356 25.23 0.18 -0.34
CA SER A 356 25.82 1.08 -1.33
C SER A 356 26.53 2.27 -0.68
N ALA A 357 26.04 2.69 0.50
CA ALA A 357 26.43 3.90 1.25
C ALA A 357 26.23 5.24 0.51
N ASN A 358 25.51 5.24 -0.61
CA ASN A 358 25.10 6.46 -1.30
C ASN A 358 23.73 6.97 -0.83
N GLU A 359 22.96 6.10 -0.16
CA GLU A 359 21.65 6.36 0.41
C GLU A 359 21.45 5.46 1.64
N PRO A 360 20.46 5.74 2.50
CA PRO A 360 20.13 4.88 3.63
C PRO A 360 19.89 3.43 3.21
N LEU A 361 20.43 2.48 3.98
CA LEU A 361 20.06 1.07 3.83
C LEU A 361 18.71 0.87 4.52
N LYS A 362 17.71 0.46 3.75
CA LYS A 362 16.36 0.20 4.24
C LYS A 362 16.02 -1.27 4.01
N VAL A 363 15.45 -1.92 5.02
CA VAL A 363 14.95 -3.31 4.94
C VAL A 363 13.55 -3.36 5.53
N SER A 364 12.61 -3.98 4.82
CA SER A 364 11.24 -4.18 5.29
C SER A 364 10.80 -5.61 5.09
N ILE A 365 9.94 -6.10 5.99
CA ILE A 365 9.21 -7.36 5.82
C ILE A 365 7.70 -7.12 5.95
N SER A 366 6.90 -7.98 5.34
CA SER A 366 5.47 -8.09 5.59
C SER A 366 5.01 -9.53 5.39
N TRP A 367 3.97 -9.96 6.10
CA TRP A 367 3.38 -11.28 5.95
C TRP A 367 1.86 -11.24 6.05
N VAL A 368 1.22 -12.23 5.41
CA VAL A 368 -0.21 -12.48 5.58
C VAL A 368 -0.40 -13.35 6.83
N ASP A 369 -0.81 -12.73 7.92
CA ASP A 369 -0.93 -13.34 9.24
C ASP A 369 -2.28 -14.07 9.38
N PRO A 370 -2.37 -15.24 10.05
CA PRO A 370 -3.66 -15.87 10.34
C PRO A 370 -4.63 -14.89 11.05
N ALA A 371 -5.91 -14.98 10.73
CA ALA A 371 -6.92 -14.20 11.43
C ALA A 371 -7.05 -14.68 12.89
N ILE A 372 -7.05 -13.75 13.84
CA ILE A 372 -7.27 -14.04 15.27
C ILE A 372 -8.74 -13.81 15.64
N ALA A 373 -9.23 -14.46 16.69
CA ALA A 373 -10.55 -14.20 17.24
C ALA A 373 -10.74 -12.69 17.50
N PHE A 374 -11.86 -12.15 17.01
CA PHE A 374 -12.21 -10.75 17.20
C PHE A 374 -12.84 -10.52 18.57
N PHE A 375 -12.79 -9.26 19.02
CA PHE A 375 -13.40 -8.87 20.28
C PHE A 375 -14.92 -8.90 20.21
N THR A 376 -15.58 -9.44 21.24
CA THR A 376 -17.05 -9.62 21.27
C THR A 376 -17.74 -8.88 22.42
N THR A 377 -16.98 -8.34 23.37
CA THR A 377 -17.50 -7.64 24.55
C THR A 377 -17.15 -6.16 24.51
N ASP A 378 -17.96 -5.31 25.15
CA ASP A 378 -17.66 -3.88 25.28
C ASP A 378 -16.33 -3.63 26.00
N ILE A 379 -16.03 -4.44 27.02
CA ILE A 379 -14.76 -4.39 27.74
C ILE A 379 -13.60 -4.62 26.79
N ASP A 380 -13.68 -5.65 25.94
CA ASP A 380 -12.64 -5.91 24.96
C ASP A 380 -12.52 -4.79 23.92
N LEU A 381 -13.65 -4.32 23.39
CA LEU A 381 -13.68 -3.28 22.37
C LEU A 381 -13.18 -1.92 22.89
N GLN A 382 -13.38 -1.59 24.16
CA GLN A 382 -12.92 -0.31 24.73
C GLN A 382 -11.56 -0.41 25.44
N GLN A 383 -11.19 -1.53 26.04
CA GLN A 383 -10.06 -1.56 27.00
C GLN A 383 -8.99 -2.63 26.69
N ASN A 384 -9.18 -3.49 25.69
CA ASN A 384 -8.23 -4.56 25.40
C ASN A 384 -7.17 -4.14 24.38
N HIS A 385 -5.92 -4.10 24.86
CA HIS A 385 -4.72 -3.74 24.09
C HIS A 385 -3.86 -4.95 23.70
N ALA A 386 -4.35 -6.17 23.88
CA ALA A 386 -3.57 -7.36 23.56
C ALA A 386 -3.30 -7.44 22.05
N SER A 387 -2.06 -7.80 21.68
CA SER A 387 -1.64 -7.97 20.28
C SER A 387 -2.64 -8.82 19.51
N ARG A 388 -2.94 -8.39 18.27
CA ARG A 388 -3.75 -9.15 17.32
C ARG A 388 -2.91 -9.98 16.35
N LEU A 389 -1.58 -10.01 16.47
CA LEU A 389 -0.73 -10.93 15.72
C LEU A 389 -0.92 -12.38 16.19
N VAL A 390 -0.92 -13.31 15.24
CA VAL A 390 -0.87 -14.76 15.53
C VAL A 390 0.56 -15.26 15.39
N ASN A 391 1.17 -15.02 14.23
CA ASN A 391 2.58 -15.31 13.99
C ASN A 391 3.37 -14.00 14.13
N ASP A 392 4.17 -13.91 15.18
CA ASP A 392 5.04 -12.78 15.48
C ASP A 392 6.43 -13.03 14.85
N LEU A 393 6.73 -12.33 13.75
CA LEU A 393 8.02 -12.40 13.05
C LEU A 393 8.90 -11.23 13.47
N ASP A 394 10.18 -11.52 13.73
CA ASP A 394 11.15 -10.52 14.18
C ASP A 394 12.24 -10.29 13.12
N LEU A 395 12.30 -9.08 12.57
CA LEU A 395 13.35 -8.58 11.70
C LEU A 395 14.49 -8.01 12.54
N ARG A 396 15.71 -8.41 12.21
CA ARG A 396 16.95 -7.75 12.63
C ARG A 396 17.83 -7.53 11.40
N VAL A 397 18.63 -6.47 11.45
CA VAL A 397 19.74 -6.28 10.52
C VAL A 397 21.01 -6.17 11.35
N VAL A 398 21.99 -7.02 11.07
CA VAL A 398 23.26 -7.06 11.80
C VAL A 398 24.38 -6.61 10.87
N GLU A 399 25.12 -5.58 11.25
CA GLU A 399 26.36 -5.23 10.54
C GLU A 399 27.44 -6.27 10.86
N VAL A 400 27.89 -7.04 9.87
CA VAL A 400 28.78 -8.20 10.08
C VAL A 400 30.13 -7.79 10.65
N GLY A 401 30.66 -6.63 10.24
CA GLY A 401 31.97 -6.15 10.68
C GLY A 401 32.01 -5.68 12.14
N SER A 402 30.96 -5.01 12.61
CA SER A 402 30.89 -4.45 13.97
C SER A 402 30.11 -5.32 14.95
N GLY A 403 29.24 -6.21 14.45
CA GLY A 403 28.27 -6.94 15.26
C GLY A 403 27.07 -6.09 15.72
N THR A 404 26.94 -4.84 15.25
CA THR A 404 25.84 -3.95 15.63
C THR A 404 24.52 -4.46 15.08
N THR A 405 23.53 -4.63 15.96
CA THR A 405 22.17 -5.04 15.61
C THR A 405 21.23 -3.84 15.55
N TYR A 406 20.48 -3.72 14.46
CA TYR A 406 19.45 -2.72 14.24
C TYR A 406 18.06 -3.36 14.41
N TYR A 407 17.12 -2.55 14.90
CA TYR A 407 15.77 -2.97 15.30
C TYR A 407 14.69 -2.21 14.50
N PRO A 408 13.52 -2.82 14.28
CA PRO A 408 12.46 -2.21 13.51
C PRO A 408 11.81 -1.05 14.25
N TRP A 409 11.12 -0.21 13.50
CA TRP A 409 10.26 0.83 14.07
C TRP A 409 9.04 0.24 14.77
N ARG A 410 8.62 0.89 15.86
CA ARG A 410 7.36 0.64 16.57
C ARG A 410 6.76 1.94 17.11
N LEU A 411 5.45 1.96 17.25
CA LEU A 411 4.74 3.01 17.98
C LEU A 411 4.78 2.74 19.49
N ASP A 412 4.64 3.81 20.28
CA ASP A 412 4.33 3.70 21.71
C ASP A 412 2.82 3.87 21.90
N ILE A 413 2.12 2.81 22.29
CA ILE A 413 0.68 2.85 22.51
C ILE A 413 0.28 3.73 23.70
N ALA A 414 1.17 3.90 24.68
CA ALA A 414 0.92 4.81 25.80
C ALA A 414 0.99 6.28 25.35
N ASN A 415 1.72 6.56 24.27
CA ASN A 415 1.85 7.90 23.68
C ASN A 415 1.75 7.83 22.15
N PRO A 416 0.57 7.56 21.55
CA PRO A 416 0.45 7.32 20.09
C PRO A 416 0.86 8.51 19.22
N ASN A 417 0.92 9.70 19.81
CA ASN A 417 1.39 10.92 19.16
C ASN A 417 2.89 11.20 19.30
N ALA A 418 3.66 10.34 19.99
CA ALA A 418 5.11 10.48 20.04
C ALA A 418 5.75 10.11 18.68
N ASN A 419 7.03 10.42 18.52
CA ASN A 419 7.82 9.85 17.44
C ASN A 419 7.92 8.33 17.63
N ALA A 420 7.92 7.57 16.53
CA ALA A 420 8.23 6.15 16.59
C ALA A 420 9.62 5.93 17.18
N THR A 421 9.79 4.79 17.83
CA THR A 421 11.08 4.35 18.38
C THR A 421 11.51 3.05 17.72
N GLN A 422 12.79 2.73 17.81
CA GLN A 422 13.30 1.44 17.35
C GLN A 422 13.28 0.43 18.50
N GLY A 423 12.86 -0.80 18.22
CA GLY A 423 12.81 -1.87 19.20
C GLY A 423 12.00 -3.05 18.68
N ASP A 424 11.75 -4.02 19.54
CA ASP A 424 10.88 -5.16 19.18
C ASP A 424 9.46 -4.67 18.89
N ASN A 425 8.93 -5.02 17.71
CA ASN A 425 7.56 -4.73 17.31
C ASN A 425 6.75 -6.03 17.42
N THR A 426 5.74 -6.03 18.27
CA THR A 426 4.99 -7.24 18.62
C THR A 426 3.53 -7.19 18.14
N VAL A 427 3.19 -6.24 17.26
CA VAL A 427 1.79 -5.90 16.91
C VAL A 427 1.57 -5.65 15.41
N ASP A 428 2.61 -5.27 14.66
CA ASP A 428 2.52 -5.05 13.23
C ASP A 428 2.94 -6.28 12.41
N ASN A 429 2.20 -6.58 11.35
CA ASN A 429 2.61 -7.55 10.32
C ASN A 429 3.43 -6.89 9.19
N VAL A 430 4.06 -5.76 9.53
CA VAL A 430 5.02 -5.02 8.72
C VAL A 430 6.10 -4.52 9.67
N GLU A 431 7.34 -4.90 9.41
CA GLU A 431 8.48 -4.34 10.13
C GLU A 431 9.43 -3.65 9.15
N GLN A 432 10.06 -2.57 9.62
CA GLN A 432 10.95 -1.76 8.80
C GLN A 432 12.13 -1.24 9.62
N ILE A 433 13.33 -1.44 9.07
CA ILE A 433 14.60 -0.93 9.60
C ILE A 433 15.18 0.05 8.58
N ILE A 434 15.64 1.21 9.07
CA ILE A 434 16.39 2.19 8.29
C ILE A 434 17.72 2.45 8.99
N ILE A 435 18.82 2.27 8.26
CA ILE A 435 20.17 2.60 8.66
C ILE A 435 20.58 3.82 7.83
N ASN A 436 20.52 5.01 8.43
CA ASN A 436 20.68 6.28 7.70
C ASN A 436 22.06 6.44 7.06
N ASN A 437 23.10 5.98 7.74
CA ASN A 437 24.50 6.12 7.30
C ASN A 437 25.19 4.76 7.38
N PRO A 438 24.88 3.82 6.45
CA PRO A 438 25.51 2.52 6.49
C PRO A 438 26.99 2.61 6.10
N SER A 439 27.83 1.74 6.66
CA SER A 439 29.25 1.66 6.34
C SER A 439 29.45 1.41 4.83
N ALA A 440 30.36 2.15 4.21
CA ALA A 440 30.68 1.97 2.80
C ALA A 440 31.21 0.56 2.52
N ASN A 441 30.54 -0.16 1.62
CA ASN A 441 30.77 -1.59 1.35
C ASN A 441 30.55 -2.50 2.57
N GLY A 442 29.87 -2.01 3.61
CA GLY A 442 29.53 -2.80 4.79
C GLY A 442 28.63 -3.97 4.39
N VAL A 443 28.95 -5.15 4.93
CA VAL A 443 28.12 -6.34 4.81
C VAL A 443 27.12 -6.34 5.96
N TYR A 444 25.84 -6.40 5.61
CA TYR A 444 24.73 -6.45 6.56
C TYR A 444 23.99 -7.77 6.38
N ARG A 445 23.80 -8.49 7.48
CA ARG A 445 23.02 -9.72 7.52
C ARG A 445 21.61 -9.40 7.98
N ILE A 446 20.66 -9.60 7.08
CA ILE A 446 19.23 -9.61 7.39
C ILE A 446 18.91 -10.92 8.08
N GLU A 447 18.24 -10.84 9.22
CA GLU A 447 17.77 -11.98 10.00
C GLU A 447 16.27 -11.84 10.19
N VAL A 448 15.51 -12.87 9.84
CA VAL A 448 14.08 -12.95 10.15
C VAL A 448 13.84 -14.23 10.94
N SER A 449 13.45 -14.06 12.19
CA SER A 449 13.06 -15.15 13.10
C SER A 449 11.58 -15.05 13.45
N ASN A 450 11.10 -15.94 14.32
CA ASN A 450 9.75 -15.88 14.83
C ASN A 450 9.71 -16.18 16.33
N LYS A 451 8.74 -15.60 17.02
CA LYS A 451 8.40 -15.99 18.39
C LYS A 451 7.44 -17.19 18.37
N ASN A 452 7.50 -18.01 19.42
CA ASN A 452 6.66 -19.20 19.61
C ASN A 452 6.68 -20.15 18.38
N ALA A 453 5.74 -21.09 18.30
CA ALA A 453 5.59 -21.93 17.12
C ALA A 453 4.72 -21.22 16.07
N LEU A 454 5.14 -21.21 14.80
CA LEU A 454 4.31 -20.72 13.70
C LEU A 454 3.10 -21.64 13.50
N VAL A 455 1.93 -21.04 13.26
CA VAL A 455 0.67 -21.78 13.06
C VAL A 455 -0.08 -21.32 11.82
N ASN A 456 -0.94 -22.20 11.30
CA ASN A 456 -1.89 -21.86 10.25
C ASN A 456 -3.20 -21.25 10.82
N GLN A 457 -4.19 -21.00 9.97
CA GLN A 457 -5.50 -20.46 10.37
C GLN A 457 -6.26 -21.32 11.39
N GLU A 458 -6.04 -22.63 11.39
CA GLU A 458 -6.63 -23.58 12.34
C GLU A 458 -5.83 -23.70 13.65
N GLY A 459 -4.73 -22.96 13.81
CA GLY A 459 -3.86 -23.03 14.99
C GLY A 459 -2.95 -24.27 15.01
N THR A 460 -2.82 -24.98 13.89
CA THR A 460 -1.92 -26.14 13.76
C THR A 460 -0.53 -25.67 13.35
N ALA A 461 0.52 -26.31 13.88
CA ALA A 461 1.90 -26.01 13.55
C ALA A 461 2.12 -25.98 12.03
N SER A 462 2.71 -24.89 11.53
CA SER A 462 2.87 -24.63 10.11
C SER A 462 4.07 -23.73 9.83
N THR A 463 4.16 -23.24 8.60
CA THR A 463 5.18 -22.29 8.15
C THR A 463 4.51 -20.96 7.82
N GLN A 464 5.29 -19.87 7.81
CA GLN A 464 4.79 -18.54 7.48
C GLN A 464 5.56 -18.00 6.30
N ASP A 465 4.86 -17.75 5.19
CA ASP A 465 5.46 -16.96 4.11
C ASP A 465 5.55 -15.49 4.52
N PHE A 466 6.65 -14.84 4.17
CA PHE A 466 6.82 -13.40 4.30
C PHE A 466 7.50 -12.83 3.05
N ALA A 467 7.10 -11.61 2.68
CA ALA A 467 7.80 -10.81 1.69
C ALA A 467 8.84 -9.92 2.37
N TRP A 468 9.98 -9.72 1.72
CA TRP A 468 10.99 -8.78 2.18
C TRP A 468 11.52 -7.90 1.04
N VAL A 469 11.85 -6.66 1.37
CA VAL A 469 12.33 -5.65 0.43
C VAL A 469 13.56 -4.97 1.01
N ALA A 470 14.61 -4.78 0.21
CA ALA A 470 15.79 -4.01 0.60
C ALA A 470 16.23 -3.03 -0.48
N THR A 471 16.56 -1.80 -0.07
CA THR A 471 17.09 -0.71 -0.92
C THR A 471 18.29 -0.04 -0.24
N GLY A 472 19.04 0.82 -0.94
CA GLY A 472 20.36 1.25 -0.48
C GLY A 472 21.40 0.13 -0.54
N THR A 473 21.15 -0.87 -1.39
CA THR A 473 22.03 -2.02 -1.60
C THR A 473 22.83 -1.90 -2.88
N LYS A 474 23.82 -2.75 -3.04
CA LYS A 474 24.48 -2.99 -4.33
C LYS A 474 24.82 -4.47 -4.48
N LYS A 475 25.02 -4.89 -5.72
CA LYS A 475 25.40 -6.27 -6.04
C LYS A 475 26.59 -6.76 -5.21
N LEU A 476 26.41 -7.92 -4.58
CA LEU A 476 27.49 -8.68 -3.95
C LEU A 476 28.44 -9.20 -5.03
N THR A 477 29.55 -8.50 -5.27
CA THR A 477 30.65 -9.03 -6.08
C THR A 477 31.62 -9.75 -5.15
N LEU A 478 31.58 -11.08 -5.15
CA LEU A 478 32.59 -11.89 -4.47
C LEU A 478 33.96 -11.57 -5.07
N ALA A 479 34.84 -10.95 -4.29
CA ALA A 479 36.24 -10.78 -4.65
C ALA A 479 36.99 -12.11 -4.39
N ALA A 480 36.74 -13.13 -5.21
CA ALA A 480 37.61 -14.30 -5.44
C ALA A 480 36.94 -15.26 -6.45
N ASP A 481 37.14 -14.98 -7.73
CA ASP A 481 37.60 -15.93 -8.76
C ASP A 481 37.16 -15.42 -10.13
N GLN A 482 38.15 -14.91 -10.87
CA GLN A 482 38.11 -15.02 -12.31
C GLN A 482 38.07 -16.50 -12.68
N SER A 483 36.87 -17.08 -12.77
CA SER A 483 36.66 -18.26 -13.58
C SER A 483 35.59 -17.92 -14.61
N ASN A 484 36.02 -17.97 -15.88
CA ASN A 484 35.20 -17.75 -17.05
C ASN A 484 34.00 -18.70 -17.05
N LYS A 485 32.84 -18.24 -16.59
CA LYS A 485 31.56 -18.70 -17.14
C LYS A 485 31.15 -17.74 -18.24
N SER A 486 31.03 -18.28 -19.44
CA SER A 486 30.69 -17.56 -20.66
C SER A 486 29.28 -16.96 -20.53
N GLU A 487 29.17 -15.72 -20.06
CA GLU A 487 27.92 -14.98 -19.96
C GLU A 487 27.68 -14.16 -21.24
N VAL A 488 26.41 -13.81 -21.53
CA VAL A 488 26.06 -12.85 -22.58
C VAL A 488 26.62 -11.47 -22.20
N LYS A 489 27.57 -10.97 -22.99
CA LYS A 489 28.22 -9.68 -22.80
C LYS A 489 27.57 -8.62 -23.69
N ILE A 490 27.05 -7.58 -23.07
CA ILE A 490 26.49 -6.40 -23.75
C ILE A 490 27.33 -5.18 -23.39
N PHE A 491 27.99 -4.58 -24.38
CA PHE A 491 28.95 -3.49 -24.20
C PHE A 491 29.16 -2.63 -25.45
N PRO A 492 29.53 -1.34 -25.30
CA PRO A 492 29.54 -0.59 -24.05
C PRO A 492 28.11 -0.28 -23.58
N THR A 493 27.91 -0.14 -22.27
CA THR A 493 26.60 0.25 -21.68
C THR A 493 26.38 1.75 -21.67
N LYS A 494 27.40 2.54 -22.02
CA LYS A 494 27.33 3.98 -22.27
C LYS A 494 27.99 4.23 -23.61
N THR A 495 27.23 4.71 -24.58
CA THR A 495 27.66 4.76 -25.99
C THR A 495 27.09 5.98 -26.72
N ARG A 496 27.72 6.38 -27.82
CA ARG A 496 27.16 7.41 -28.73
C ARG A 496 26.45 6.78 -29.93
N ASP A 497 26.89 5.59 -30.30
CA ASP A 497 26.61 5.00 -31.60
C ASP A 497 26.28 3.51 -31.48
N ILE A 498 27.19 2.66 -30.99
CA ILE A 498 27.07 1.21 -31.17
C ILE A 498 27.02 0.49 -29.81
N VAL A 499 26.20 -0.56 -29.75
CA VAL A 499 26.22 -1.58 -28.70
C VAL A 499 26.52 -2.93 -29.33
N THR A 500 27.46 -3.67 -28.76
CA THR A 500 27.81 -5.03 -29.15
C THR A 500 27.21 -6.02 -28.16
N VAL A 501 26.62 -7.09 -28.68
CA VAL A 501 26.09 -8.24 -27.94
C VAL A 501 26.87 -9.47 -28.36
N ASN A 502 27.58 -10.07 -27.40
CA ASN A 502 28.30 -11.33 -27.56
C ASN A 502 27.67 -12.38 -26.64
N SER A 503 27.38 -13.56 -27.16
CA SER A 503 26.74 -14.64 -26.43
C SER A 503 27.48 -15.96 -26.66
N PRO A 504 27.56 -16.84 -25.64
CA PRO A 504 28.06 -18.22 -25.84
C PRO A 504 27.19 -19.04 -26.79
N ASP A 505 25.87 -18.80 -26.77
CA ASP A 505 24.86 -19.47 -27.58
C ASP A 505 24.37 -18.55 -28.71
N ASP A 506 23.72 -19.12 -29.72
CA ASP A 506 23.05 -18.32 -30.75
C ASP A 506 21.96 -17.44 -30.12
N ILE A 507 22.03 -16.15 -30.43
CA ILE A 507 21.02 -15.19 -30.02
C ILE A 507 19.78 -15.41 -30.87
N GLU A 508 18.64 -15.65 -30.23
CA GLU A 508 17.35 -15.81 -30.91
C GLU A 508 16.68 -14.45 -31.17
N ARG A 509 16.90 -13.49 -30.26
CA ARG A 509 16.29 -12.16 -30.35
C ARG A 509 17.09 -11.13 -29.58
N ILE A 510 17.23 -9.95 -30.16
CA ILE A 510 17.65 -8.72 -29.49
C ILE A 510 16.51 -7.71 -29.62
N ALA A 511 16.03 -7.16 -28.51
CA ALA A 511 15.01 -6.12 -28.48
C ALA A 511 15.53 -4.93 -27.67
N LEU A 512 15.31 -3.72 -28.19
CA LEU A 512 15.66 -2.46 -27.53
C LEU A 512 14.37 -1.72 -27.17
N PHE A 513 14.23 -1.30 -25.91
CA PHE A 513 13.08 -0.57 -25.40
C PHE A 513 13.50 0.79 -24.86
N ASP A 514 12.62 1.78 -24.95
CA ASP A 514 12.78 3.03 -24.20
C ASP A 514 12.35 2.87 -22.73
N MET A 515 12.57 3.90 -21.91
CA MET A 515 12.19 3.88 -20.49
C MET A 515 10.67 3.82 -20.23
N ASN A 516 9.84 4.03 -21.25
CA ASN A 516 8.39 3.88 -21.15
C ASN A 516 7.93 2.48 -21.57
N GLY A 517 8.86 1.55 -21.86
CA GLY A 517 8.56 0.18 -22.28
C GLY A 517 8.18 0.05 -23.75
N LYS A 518 8.31 1.11 -24.55
CA LYS A 518 8.03 1.05 -25.99
C LYS A 518 9.17 0.33 -26.72
N LEU A 519 8.85 -0.66 -27.54
CA LEU A 519 9.81 -1.32 -28.42
C LEU A 519 10.32 -0.33 -29.47
N ILE A 520 11.64 -0.16 -29.52
CA ILE A 520 12.37 0.76 -30.40
C ILE A 520 12.99 0.02 -31.57
N LEU A 521 13.58 -1.15 -31.31
CA LEU A 521 14.26 -1.97 -32.31
C LEU A 521 14.16 -3.44 -31.95
N GLU A 522 14.04 -4.30 -32.95
CA GLU A 522 14.11 -5.75 -32.80
C GLU A 522 14.98 -6.36 -33.90
N ASN A 523 15.78 -7.37 -33.54
CA ASN A 523 16.59 -8.15 -34.45
C ASN A 523 16.50 -9.64 -34.06
N GLN A 524 16.15 -10.50 -35.00
CA GLN A 524 15.97 -11.95 -34.82
C GLN A 524 17.04 -12.76 -35.58
N LYS A 525 18.18 -12.14 -35.90
CA LYS A 525 19.28 -12.83 -36.57
C LYS A 525 19.93 -13.82 -35.61
N HIS A 526 20.03 -15.08 -36.02
CA HIS A 526 20.74 -16.11 -35.27
C HIS A 526 22.25 -15.95 -35.44
N SER A 527 22.90 -15.35 -34.45
CA SER A 527 24.35 -15.24 -34.39
C SER A 527 24.80 -15.03 -32.95
N ARG A 528 25.99 -15.54 -32.62
CA ARG A 528 26.65 -15.35 -31.33
C ARG A 528 27.19 -13.94 -31.12
N ASN A 529 27.37 -13.16 -32.19
CA ASN A 529 27.88 -11.79 -32.11
C ASN A 529 27.06 -10.86 -33.00
N GLN A 530 26.52 -9.79 -32.43
CA GLN A 530 25.71 -8.81 -33.14
C GLN A 530 26.00 -7.40 -32.64
N THR A 531 25.92 -6.44 -33.56
CA THR A 531 26.02 -5.02 -33.26
C THR A 531 24.68 -4.34 -33.52
N ILE A 532 24.30 -3.44 -32.62
CA ILE A 532 23.12 -2.60 -32.71
C ILE A 532 23.59 -1.16 -32.88
N ASP A 533 23.22 -0.55 -34.00
CA ASP A 533 23.47 0.87 -34.27
C ASP A 533 22.33 1.71 -33.66
N LEU A 534 22.71 2.58 -32.74
CA LEU A 534 21.84 3.49 -32.03
C LEU A 534 21.88 4.91 -32.59
N ASN A 535 22.71 5.23 -33.60
CA ASN A 535 22.90 6.60 -34.10
C ASN A 535 21.58 7.33 -34.42
N ARG A 536 20.57 6.59 -34.88
CA ARG A 536 19.27 7.11 -35.31
C ARG A 536 18.30 7.42 -34.16
N PHE A 537 18.63 7.06 -32.92
CA PHE A 537 17.76 7.25 -31.76
C PHE A 537 18.18 8.45 -30.90
N PRO A 538 17.28 9.11 -30.16
CA PRO A 538 17.63 10.22 -29.28
C PRO A 538 18.61 9.84 -28.15
N ASN A 539 19.30 10.82 -27.58
CA ASN A 539 20.06 10.61 -26.35
C ASN A 539 19.09 10.32 -25.20
N ALA A 540 19.14 9.10 -24.69
CA ALA A 540 18.22 8.60 -23.67
C ALA A 540 18.79 7.31 -23.04
N VAL A 541 18.09 6.83 -22.02
CA VAL A 541 18.31 5.49 -21.48
C VAL A 541 17.42 4.49 -22.23
N TYR A 542 18.01 3.37 -22.59
CA TYR A 542 17.36 2.23 -23.23
C TYR A 542 17.56 0.95 -22.41
N ILE A 543 16.66 -0.01 -22.55
CA ILE A 543 16.82 -1.38 -22.07
C ILE A 543 16.99 -2.29 -23.28
N ILE A 544 18.11 -3.01 -23.34
CA ILE A 544 18.33 -4.05 -24.35
C ILE A 544 18.09 -5.42 -23.73
N THR A 545 17.24 -6.24 -24.35
CA THR A 545 16.94 -7.61 -23.96
C THR A 545 17.45 -8.56 -25.03
N VAL A 546 18.18 -9.58 -24.61
CA VAL A 546 18.79 -10.60 -25.45
C VAL A 546 18.23 -11.95 -25.03
N LYS A 547 17.57 -12.65 -25.95
CA LYS A 547 17.07 -14.01 -25.74
C LYS A 547 18.03 -15.00 -26.40
N THR A 548 18.42 -16.01 -25.65
CA THR A 548 19.18 -17.18 -26.11
C THR A 548 18.40 -18.44 -25.72
N LYS A 549 18.83 -19.61 -26.21
CA LYS A 549 18.30 -20.90 -25.75
C LYS A 549 18.49 -21.13 -24.24
N SER A 550 19.52 -20.52 -23.65
CA SER A 550 19.87 -20.64 -22.23
C SER A 550 19.14 -19.65 -21.33
N GLY A 551 18.42 -18.67 -21.89
CA GLY A 551 17.60 -17.74 -21.12
C GLY A 551 17.57 -16.32 -21.71
N ASN A 552 17.01 -15.40 -20.94
CA ASN A 552 16.91 -13.99 -21.32
C ASN A 552 17.86 -13.14 -20.46
N VAL A 553 18.61 -12.23 -21.09
CA VAL A 553 19.49 -11.26 -20.43
C VAL A 553 19.07 -9.86 -20.84
N SER A 554 18.78 -9.00 -19.85
CA SER A 554 18.44 -7.59 -20.09
C SER A 554 19.48 -6.67 -19.48
N LYS A 555 19.80 -5.54 -20.14
CA LYS A 555 20.78 -4.56 -19.65
C LYS A 555 20.39 -3.13 -20.00
N LYS A 556 20.79 -2.19 -19.14
CA LYS A 556 20.64 -0.75 -19.37
C LYS A 556 21.73 -0.23 -20.31
N ILE A 557 21.33 0.55 -21.31
CA ILE A 557 22.21 1.30 -22.21
C ILE A 557 21.92 2.80 -22.05
N ILE A 558 22.96 3.60 -21.88
CA ILE A 558 22.90 5.05 -21.83
C ILE A 558 23.45 5.58 -23.16
N LYS A 559 22.59 6.23 -23.96
CA LYS A 559 23.02 6.93 -25.17
C LYS A 559 23.30 8.40 -24.86
N GLU A 560 24.51 8.87 -25.20
CA GLU A 560 24.98 10.24 -24.97
C GLU A 560 25.37 11.00 -26.23
#